data_AF-A0A950PN71-F1
#
_entry.id   AF-A0A950PN71-F1
#
_cell.length_a   1.000
_cell.length_b   1.000
_cell.length_c   1.000
_cell.angle_alpha   90.00
_cell.angle_beta   90.00
_cell.angle_gamma   90.00
#
_symmetry.space_group_name_H-M   'P 1'
#
loop_
_entity.id
_entity.type
_entity.pdbx_description
1 polymer ?
#
loop_
_entity_poly.entity_id
_entity_poly.type
_entity_poly.pdbx_seq_one_letter_code
_entity_poly.pdbx_strand_id
1 'polypeptide(L)'
;TEVFAFLIHSGAGGLSLQSAAIAVHPYTFSPSASTKACNYCLEAVGPMITNSPVFWNGSLYFAYGVGVTERKTLKPAVRWSQLTPSFSGGALSGGGLTQSDTINPPGTIGAFFPAWMTDAMGNFFVLFDASGPSLNPGIYVAARRPSDPANTMTTVRRLVRGRAAPEGDFPSASYRYTAYGDFSGASFDPQTGVWLASQYGKTVAKYGTLVANVRL
;
A
#
# COMPACT_ATOMS: atom_id res chain seq x y z
N THR A 1 13.80 12.67 0.24
CA THR A 1 13.50 11.23 0.34
C THR A 1 13.70 10.63 -1.02
N GLU A 2 14.24 9.42 -1.08
CA GLU A 2 14.59 8.74 -2.33
C GLU A 2 14.14 7.29 -2.29
N VAL A 3 13.87 6.72 -3.47
CA VAL A 3 13.77 5.28 -3.68
C VAL A 3 15.02 4.84 -4.44
N PHE A 4 15.70 3.82 -3.93
CA PHE A 4 16.82 3.19 -4.61
C PHE A 4 16.29 2.09 -5.52
N ALA A 5 16.45 2.30 -6.83
CA ALA A 5 16.14 1.29 -7.84
C ALA A 5 17.42 0.55 -8.21
N PHE A 6 17.32 -0.78 -8.33
CA PHE A 6 18.41 -1.63 -8.78
C PHE A 6 17.99 -2.37 -10.04
N LEU A 7 18.88 -2.43 -11.03
CA LEU A 7 18.76 -3.32 -12.17
C LEU A 7 19.83 -4.41 -12.04
N ILE A 8 19.39 -5.66 -12.01
CA ILE A 8 20.27 -6.83 -12.05
C ILE A 8 20.22 -7.38 -13.46
N HIS A 9 21.36 -7.43 -14.13
CA HIS A 9 21.48 -8.04 -15.45
C HIS A 9 22.29 -9.33 -15.34
N SER A 10 21.78 -10.39 -15.96
CA SER A 10 22.50 -11.66 -16.11
C SER A 10 22.93 -11.82 -17.56
N GLY A 11 24.23 -12.02 -17.80
CA GLY A 11 24.77 -12.25 -19.13
C GLY A 11 25.96 -13.21 -19.11
N ALA A 12 26.56 -13.45 -20.27
CA ALA A 12 27.69 -14.37 -20.43
C ALA A 12 28.92 -14.02 -19.56
N GLY A 13 29.06 -12.76 -19.13
CA GLY A 13 30.11 -12.28 -18.22
C GLY A 13 29.75 -12.32 -16.72
N GLY A 14 28.60 -12.89 -16.34
CA GLY A 14 28.13 -12.96 -14.95
C GLY A 14 27.00 -11.98 -14.63
N LEU A 15 26.75 -11.79 -13.34
CA LEU A 15 25.75 -10.85 -12.82
C LEU A 15 26.37 -9.45 -12.72
N SER A 16 25.67 -8.43 -13.24
CA SER A 16 25.97 -7.03 -12.99
C SER A 16 24.83 -6.36 -12.23
N LEU A 17 25.21 -5.40 -11.37
CA LEU A 17 24.29 -4.60 -10.58
C LEU A 17 24.45 -3.13 -10.95
N GLN A 18 23.34 -2.49 -11.30
CA GLN A 18 23.26 -1.05 -11.52
C GLN A 18 22.26 -0.46 -10.53
N SER A 19 22.47 0.79 -10.15
CA SER A 19 21.58 1.46 -9.21
C SER A 19 21.36 2.92 -9.59
N ALA A 20 20.18 3.43 -9.23
CA ALA A 20 19.85 4.85 -9.30
C ALA A 20 19.03 5.25 -8.07
N ALA A 21 19.33 6.41 -7.52
CA ALA A 21 18.47 7.08 -6.55
C ALA A 21 17.46 7.94 -7.31
N ILE A 22 16.17 7.71 -7.06
CA ILE A 22 15.08 8.48 -7.67
C ILE A 22 14.40 9.29 -6.57
N ALA A 23 14.39 10.61 -6.74
CA ALA A 23 13.74 11.51 -5.80
C ALA A 23 12.23 11.24 -5.74
N VAL A 24 11.70 11.14 -4.52
CA VAL A 24 10.27 11.01 -4.26
C VAL A 24 9.81 12.03 -3.22
N HIS A 25 8.50 12.20 -3.07
CA HIS A 25 7.98 13.10 -2.05
C HIS A 25 8.44 12.69 -0.64
N PRO A 26 8.81 13.65 0.22
CA PRO A 26 9.05 13.40 1.63
C PRO A 26 7.88 12.69 2.30
N TYR A 27 8.18 11.84 3.29
CA TYR A 27 7.16 11.20 4.11
C TYR A 27 7.37 11.50 5.59
N THR A 28 6.29 11.43 6.35
CA THR A 28 6.31 11.29 7.79
C THR A 28 6.12 9.82 8.13
N PHE A 29 6.80 9.31 9.16
CA PHE A 29 6.60 7.92 9.58
C PHE A 29 5.14 7.70 9.99
N SER A 30 4.55 6.58 9.59
CA SER A 30 3.16 6.28 9.89
C SER A 30 3.00 5.92 11.37
N PRO A 31 2.09 6.57 12.13
CA PRO A 31 1.75 6.08 13.45
C PRO A 31 0.92 4.78 13.34
N SER A 32 0.74 4.10 14.45
CA SER A 32 -0.25 3.02 14.58
C SER A 32 -1.66 3.52 14.25
N ALA A 33 -2.53 2.63 13.76
CA ALA A 33 -3.94 2.91 13.56
C ALA A 33 -4.75 2.62 14.85
N SER A 34 -5.90 3.30 14.97
CA SER A 34 -6.88 3.05 16.03
C SER A 34 -7.98 2.09 15.57
N THR A 35 -8.68 1.48 16.51
CA THR A 35 -9.91 0.72 16.29
C THR A 35 -11.02 1.25 17.20
N LYS A 36 -12.20 0.64 17.18
CA LYS A 36 -13.25 0.93 18.16
C LYS A 36 -12.86 0.55 19.61
N ALA A 37 -11.96 -0.42 19.77
CA ALA A 37 -11.61 -0.97 21.08
C ALA A 37 -10.38 -0.29 21.69
N CYS A 38 -9.50 0.29 20.88
CA CYS A 38 -8.25 0.87 21.35
C CYS A 38 -7.73 1.98 20.42
N ASN A 39 -6.99 2.91 21.00
CA ASN A 39 -6.30 3.97 20.28
C ASN A 39 -4.87 3.54 19.94
N TYR A 40 -4.44 3.75 18.70
CA TYR A 40 -3.05 3.54 18.24
C TYR A 40 -2.49 2.14 18.54
N CYS A 41 -3.31 1.10 18.39
CA CYS A 41 -3.00 -0.28 18.78
C CYS A 41 -2.74 -1.23 17.61
N LEU A 42 -3.11 -0.84 16.39
CA LEU A 42 -2.74 -1.60 15.20
C LEU A 42 -1.46 -1.01 14.63
N GLU A 43 -0.43 -1.82 14.49
CA GLU A 43 0.70 -1.42 13.65
C GLU A 43 0.16 -1.11 12.24
N ALA A 44 0.68 -0.05 11.62
CA ALA A 44 0.24 0.37 10.27
C ALA A 44 1.27 0.03 9.18
N VAL A 45 2.44 -0.46 9.60
CA VAL A 45 3.68 -0.55 8.83
C VAL A 45 4.09 0.81 8.24
N GLY A 46 5.34 1.19 8.49
CA GLY A 46 5.88 2.49 8.08
C GLY A 46 6.14 2.58 6.56
N PRO A 47 7.21 3.28 6.14
CA PRO A 47 7.51 3.54 4.73
C PRO A 47 8.07 2.32 3.97
N MET A 48 7.76 1.11 4.42
CA MET A 48 8.23 -0.13 3.80
C MET A 48 7.36 -0.45 2.57
N ILE A 49 8.02 -0.84 1.48
CA ILE A 49 7.37 -1.38 0.28
C ILE A 49 7.18 -2.88 0.53
N THR A 50 6.00 -3.25 1.02
CA THR A 50 5.70 -4.62 1.51
C THR A 50 5.35 -5.62 0.43
N ASN A 51 5.02 -5.15 -0.77
CA ASN A 51 4.74 -5.97 -1.95
C ASN A 51 5.75 -5.69 -3.06
N SER A 52 5.87 -6.61 -4.03
CA SER A 52 6.75 -6.37 -5.18
C SER A 52 6.28 -5.16 -5.99
N PRO A 53 7.15 -4.20 -6.31
CA PRO A 53 6.84 -3.16 -7.29
C PRO A 53 6.45 -3.78 -8.63
N VAL A 54 5.51 -3.16 -9.33
CA VAL A 54 5.04 -3.63 -10.64
C VAL A 54 5.67 -2.78 -11.73
N PHE A 55 6.45 -3.40 -12.62
CA PHE A 55 6.95 -2.75 -13.81
C PHE A 55 5.96 -2.97 -14.96
N TRP A 56 5.35 -1.91 -15.45
CA TRP A 56 4.38 -1.96 -16.55
C TRP A 56 4.57 -0.77 -17.47
N ASN A 57 4.69 -1.03 -18.78
CA ASN A 57 4.83 -0.03 -19.83
C ASN A 57 5.87 1.07 -19.53
N GLY A 58 7.08 0.66 -19.10
CA GLY A 58 8.17 1.59 -18.80
C GLY A 58 8.06 2.32 -17.45
N SER A 59 7.03 2.04 -16.65
CA SER A 59 6.80 2.65 -15.34
C SER A 59 6.87 1.63 -14.22
N LEU A 60 7.41 2.04 -13.07
CA LEU A 60 7.34 1.31 -11.81
C LEU A 60 6.18 1.84 -10.97
N TYR A 61 5.32 0.94 -10.50
CA TYR A 61 4.20 1.24 -9.62
C TYR A 61 4.42 0.56 -8.26
N PHE A 62 4.19 1.30 -7.19
CA PHE A 62 4.22 0.77 -5.82
C PHE A 62 3.41 1.65 -4.87
N ALA A 63 3.16 1.13 -3.67
CA ALA A 63 2.58 1.89 -2.58
C ALA A 63 3.27 1.55 -1.24
N TYR A 64 3.12 2.43 -0.25
CA TYR A 64 3.73 2.26 1.08
C TYR A 64 3.00 3.11 2.12
N GLY A 65 3.19 2.77 3.40
CA GLY A 65 2.60 3.50 4.52
C GLY A 65 3.28 4.86 4.76
N VAL A 66 2.49 5.89 5.02
CA VAL A 66 2.96 7.23 5.39
C VAL A 66 2.08 7.82 6.49
N GLY A 67 2.63 8.73 7.29
CA GLY A 67 1.86 9.55 8.23
C GLY A 67 1.29 10.78 7.54
N VAL A 68 0.03 11.11 7.82
CA VAL A 68 -0.62 12.36 7.39
C VAL A 68 -1.23 13.06 8.59
N THR A 69 -1.02 14.37 8.69
CA THR A 69 -1.65 15.21 9.70
C THR A 69 -2.93 15.83 9.14
N GLU A 70 -4.07 15.44 9.70
CA GLU A 70 -5.37 16.04 9.38
C GLU A 70 -5.98 16.60 10.66
N ARG A 71 -6.37 17.89 10.64
CA ARG A 71 -6.96 18.60 11.80
C ARG A 71 -6.18 18.37 13.11
N LYS A 72 -4.84 18.47 13.04
CA LYS A 72 -3.89 18.24 14.15
C LYS A 72 -3.77 16.79 14.65
N THR A 73 -4.40 15.82 13.98
CA THR A 73 -4.24 14.39 14.29
C THR A 73 -3.33 13.75 13.25
N LEU A 74 -2.22 13.16 13.71
CA LEU A 74 -1.38 12.31 12.87
C LEU A 74 -2.01 10.92 12.78
N LYS A 75 -2.16 10.40 11.56
CA LYS A 75 -2.77 9.08 11.31
C LYS A 75 -2.05 8.34 10.16
N PRO A 76 -2.20 7.01 10.08
CA PRO A 76 -1.70 6.25 8.94
C PRO A 76 -2.46 6.58 7.65
N ALA A 77 -1.73 6.64 6.55
CA ALA A 77 -2.26 6.74 5.20
C ALA A 77 -1.40 5.90 4.23
N VAL A 78 -1.87 5.69 3.02
CA VAL A 78 -1.13 4.96 1.98
C VAL A 78 -0.72 5.93 0.89
N ARG A 79 0.58 6.02 0.59
CA ARG A 79 1.06 6.71 -0.60
C ARG A 79 1.24 5.72 -1.73
N TRP A 80 0.76 6.07 -2.91
CA TRP A 80 1.10 5.35 -4.13
C TRP A 80 1.97 6.23 -5.02
N SER A 81 2.81 5.59 -5.83
CA SER A 81 3.76 6.26 -6.70
C SER A 81 3.90 5.52 -8.02
N GLN A 82 4.00 6.30 -9.09
CA GLN A 82 4.46 5.87 -10.41
C GLN A 82 5.80 6.57 -10.70
N LEU A 83 6.85 5.79 -10.92
CA LEU A 83 8.16 6.27 -11.35
C LEU A 83 8.41 5.87 -12.79
N THR A 84 9.10 6.70 -13.56
CA THR A 84 9.67 6.32 -14.85
C THR A 84 11.17 6.20 -14.69
N PRO A 85 11.74 4.99 -14.74
CA PRO A 85 13.19 4.81 -14.79
C PRO A 85 13.77 5.32 -16.11
N SER A 86 14.96 5.90 -16.05
CA SER A 86 15.72 6.35 -17.21
C SER A 86 16.87 5.39 -17.49
N PHE A 87 17.12 5.12 -18.78
CA PHE A 87 18.18 4.23 -19.21
C PHE A 87 19.12 4.93 -20.20
N SER A 88 20.42 4.68 -20.09
CA SER A 88 21.45 5.12 -21.04
C SER A 88 22.31 3.93 -21.45
N GLY A 89 22.38 3.65 -22.75
CA GLY A 89 23.12 2.48 -23.25
C GLY A 89 22.64 1.13 -22.68
N GLY A 90 21.35 1.02 -22.35
CA GLY A 90 20.78 -0.16 -21.69
C GLY A 90 21.03 -0.25 -20.18
N ALA A 91 21.78 0.70 -19.60
CA ALA A 91 22.03 0.78 -18.18
C ALA A 91 21.04 1.70 -17.46
N LEU A 92 20.59 1.34 -16.26
CA LEU A 92 19.81 2.22 -15.39
C LEU A 92 20.65 3.46 -15.04
N SER A 93 20.20 4.64 -15.46
CA SER A 93 20.93 5.90 -15.33
C SER A 93 20.23 6.92 -14.41
N GLY A 94 18.97 6.67 -14.05
CA GLY A 94 18.18 7.59 -13.23
C GLY A 94 16.70 7.25 -13.26
N GLY A 95 15.88 8.26 -13.01
CA GLY A 95 14.44 8.21 -13.18
C GLY A 95 13.77 9.45 -12.62
N GLY A 96 12.44 9.49 -12.73
CA GLY A 96 11.64 10.58 -12.20
C GLY A 96 10.32 10.10 -11.61
N LEU A 97 9.82 10.83 -10.61
CA LEU A 97 8.47 10.67 -10.12
C LEU A 97 7.48 11.21 -11.14
N THR A 98 6.74 10.31 -11.79
CA THR A 98 5.74 10.66 -12.80
C THR A 98 4.47 11.18 -12.15
N GLN A 99 3.98 10.46 -11.14
CA GLN A 99 2.84 10.87 -10.34
C GLN A 99 2.81 10.13 -9.01
N SER A 100 2.19 10.75 -8.03
CA SER A 100 1.96 10.18 -6.71
C SER A 100 0.82 10.92 -6.05
N ASP A 101 0.07 10.20 -5.21
CA ASP A 101 -0.90 10.81 -4.32
C ASP A 101 -1.05 9.93 -3.07
N THR A 102 -1.80 10.42 -2.09
CA THR A 102 -2.00 9.75 -0.80
C THR A 102 -3.46 9.37 -0.62
N ILE A 103 -3.72 8.06 -0.51
CA ILE A 103 -5.00 7.52 -0.07
C ILE A 103 -5.15 7.86 1.41
N ASN A 104 -5.94 8.88 1.69
CA ASN A 104 -6.15 9.46 3.01
C ASN A 104 -7.65 9.46 3.34
N PRO A 105 -8.19 8.42 3.99
CA PRO A 105 -9.58 8.39 4.44
C PRO A 105 -9.87 9.59 5.37
N PRO A 106 -11.10 10.13 5.41
CA PRO A 106 -11.39 11.34 6.19
C PRO A 106 -11.38 11.11 7.70
N GLY A 107 -11.11 12.18 8.45
CA GLY A 107 -11.20 12.21 9.91
C GLY A 107 -10.08 11.42 10.58
N THR A 108 -10.43 10.55 11.52
CA THR A 108 -9.49 9.73 12.30
C THR A 108 -9.31 8.32 11.75
N ILE A 109 -9.87 8.02 10.58
CA ILE A 109 -9.69 6.74 9.91
C ILE A 109 -8.32 6.72 9.25
N GLY A 110 -7.51 5.72 9.59
CA GLY A 110 -6.23 5.47 8.93
C GLY A 110 -6.36 4.47 7.78
N ALA A 111 -5.42 4.54 6.83
CA ALA A 111 -5.22 3.54 5.77
C ALA A 111 -3.80 2.95 5.89
N PHE A 112 -3.68 1.63 5.80
CA PHE A 112 -2.43 0.91 6.10
C PHE A 112 -2.37 -0.46 5.39
N PHE A 113 -1.21 -1.13 5.43
CA PHE A 113 -0.91 -2.39 4.72
C PHE A 113 -1.33 -2.43 3.24
N PRO A 114 -0.70 -1.61 2.38
CA PRO A 114 -1.05 -1.62 0.97
C PRO A 114 -0.58 -2.88 0.25
N ALA A 115 -1.40 -3.34 -0.69
CA ALA A 115 -1.01 -4.27 -1.76
C ALA A 115 -1.49 -3.72 -3.10
N TRP A 116 -0.79 -3.99 -4.18
CA TRP A 116 -1.08 -3.34 -5.46
C TRP A 116 -0.78 -4.21 -6.66
N MET A 117 -1.47 -3.93 -7.77
CA MET A 117 -1.22 -4.58 -9.06
C MET A 117 -1.72 -3.70 -10.20
N THR A 118 -1.11 -3.83 -11.38
CA THR A 118 -1.68 -3.33 -12.63
C THR A 118 -2.34 -4.45 -13.42
N ASP A 119 -3.42 -4.15 -14.14
CA ASP A 119 -3.96 -5.08 -15.15
C ASP A 119 -3.30 -4.87 -16.53
N ALA A 120 -3.71 -5.66 -17.52
CA ALA A 120 -3.23 -5.57 -18.90
C ALA A 120 -3.55 -4.22 -19.59
N MET A 121 -4.57 -3.51 -19.12
CA MET A 121 -4.96 -2.20 -19.66
C MET A 121 -4.21 -1.04 -18.96
N GLY A 122 -3.38 -1.34 -17.95
CA GLY A 122 -2.66 -0.34 -17.17
C GLY A 122 -3.50 0.29 -16.06
N ASN A 123 -4.66 -0.27 -15.75
CA ASN A 123 -5.38 0.14 -14.56
C ASN A 123 -4.58 -0.27 -13.34
N PHE A 124 -4.44 0.65 -12.39
CA PHE A 124 -3.66 0.43 -11.19
C PHE A 124 -4.59 0.31 -9.99
N PHE A 125 -4.48 -0.80 -9.28
CA PHE A 125 -5.29 -1.13 -8.11
C PHE A 125 -4.41 -1.10 -6.88
N VAL A 126 -4.92 -0.53 -5.79
CA VAL A 126 -4.29 -0.52 -4.47
C VAL A 126 -5.30 -1.01 -3.45
N LEU A 127 -5.13 -2.24 -2.98
CA LEU A 127 -5.76 -2.71 -1.75
C LEU A 127 -5.11 -2.00 -0.56
N PHE A 128 -5.92 -1.68 0.44
CA PHE A 128 -5.44 -1.23 1.74
C PHE A 128 -6.46 -1.60 2.83
N ASP A 129 -5.96 -1.72 4.05
CA ASP A 129 -6.80 -1.87 5.22
C ASP A 129 -7.12 -0.50 5.82
N ALA A 130 -8.32 -0.35 6.39
CA ALA A 130 -8.71 0.88 7.07
C ALA A 130 -9.45 0.62 8.38
N SER A 131 -9.12 1.42 9.38
CA SER A 131 -9.70 1.38 10.73
C SER A 131 -9.64 2.74 11.39
N GLY A 132 -10.42 2.92 12.45
CA GLY A 132 -10.38 4.10 13.30
C GLY A 132 -11.29 3.95 14.51
N PRO A 133 -11.43 5.00 15.33
CA PRO A 133 -12.27 4.99 16.53
C PRO A 133 -13.74 4.57 16.29
N SER A 134 -14.25 4.74 15.07
CA SER A 134 -15.61 4.35 14.66
C SER A 134 -15.65 3.19 13.67
N LEU A 135 -14.50 2.63 13.29
CA LEU A 135 -14.35 1.66 12.22
C LEU A 135 -13.43 0.51 12.64
N ASN A 136 -14.00 -0.69 12.73
CA ASN A 136 -13.21 -1.91 12.87
C ASN A 136 -12.45 -2.19 11.56
N PRO A 137 -11.24 -2.78 11.64
CA PRO A 137 -10.38 -2.98 10.49
C PRO A 137 -11.06 -3.81 9.41
N GLY A 138 -11.18 -3.23 8.22
CA GLY A 138 -11.74 -3.85 7.03
C GLY A 138 -10.94 -3.51 5.79
N ILE A 139 -11.31 -4.14 4.67
CA ILE A 139 -10.52 -4.12 3.43
C ILE A 139 -11.18 -3.17 2.44
N TYR A 140 -10.35 -2.33 1.84
CA TYR A 140 -10.73 -1.35 0.84
C TYR A 140 -9.84 -1.50 -0.39
N VAL A 141 -10.34 -1.04 -1.53
CA VAL A 141 -9.57 -0.94 -2.76
C VAL A 141 -9.70 0.47 -3.31
N ALA A 142 -8.58 1.07 -3.65
CA ALA A 142 -8.49 2.23 -4.50
C ALA A 142 -8.09 1.79 -5.91
N ALA A 143 -8.55 2.49 -6.95
CA ALA A 143 -8.07 2.22 -8.30
C ALA A 143 -8.05 3.48 -9.18
N ARG A 144 -7.23 3.44 -10.22
CA ARG A 144 -7.15 4.46 -11.27
C ARG A 144 -6.94 3.86 -12.65
N ARG A 145 -7.50 4.51 -13.67
CA ARG A 145 -7.25 4.24 -15.10
C ARG A 145 -6.06 5.07 -15.59
N PRO A 146 -5.38 4.67 -16.69
CA PRO A 146 -4.39 5.52 -17.33
C PRO A 146 -4.93 6.89 -17.75
N SER A 147 -6.21 6.96 -18.12
CA SER A 147 -6.91 8.19 -18.55
C SER A 147 -7.35 9.09 -17.40
N ASP A 148 -7.26 8.64 -16.14
CA ASP A 148 -7.66 9.45 -15.00
C ASP A 148 -6.70 10.64 -14.82
N PRO A 149 -7.17 11.78 -14.29
CA PRO A 149 -6.30 12.92 -14.01
C PRO A 149 -5.05 12.52 -13.22
N ALA A 150 -3.91 13.12 -13.57
CA ALA A 150 -2.65 12.85 -12.90
C ALA A 150 -2.76 13.11 -11.38
N ASN A 151 -2.05 12.30 -10.59
CA ASN A 151 -2.05 12.39 -9.12
C ASN A 151 -3.43 12.20 -8.48
N THR A 152 -4.24 11.29 -9.04
CA THR A 152 -5.54 10.94 -8.44
C THR A 152 -5.79 9.42 -8.42
N MET A 153 -6.54 8.99 -7.41
CA MET A 153 -7.23 7.70 -7.36
C MET A 153 -8.73 7.99 -7.40
N THR A 154 -9.43 7.50 -8.43
CA THR A 154 -10.80 7.93 -8.72
C THR A 154 -11.86 7.07 -8.03
N THR A 155 -11.50 5.88 -7.56
CA THR A 155 -12.44 4.93 -6.97
C THR A 155 -11.90 4.40 -5.66
N VAL A 156 -12.56 4.69 -4.53
CA VAL A 156 -12.36 3.96 -3.26
C VAL A 156 -13.62 3.15 -2.94
N ARG A 157 -13.47 1.83 -2.79
CA ARG A 157 -14.56 0.91 -2.46
C ARG A 157 -14.19 0.05 -1.26
N ARG A 158 -15.16 -0.18 -0.39
CA ARG A 158 -15.02 -1.17 0.69
C ARG A 158 -15.34 -2.56 0.13
N LEU A 159 -14.39 -3.47 0.23
CA LEU A 159 -14.57 -4.87 -0.15
C LEU A 159 -15.22 -5.68 0.97
N VAL A 160 -14.76 -5.49 2.22
CA VAL A 160 -15.39 -6.10 3.40
C VAL A 160 -15.31 -5.18 4.61
N ARG A 161 -16.38 -5.17 5.40
CA ARG A 161 -16.44 -4.45 6.67
C ARG A 161 -15.86 -5.29 7.81
N GLY A 162 -14.94 -4.72 8.59
CA GLY A 162 -14.54 -5.26 9.87
C GLY A 162 -15.72 -5.36 10.85
N ARG A 163 -15.89 -6.52 11.47
CA ARG A 163 -16.94 -6.81 12.45
C ARG A 163 -16.45 -6.64 13.88
N ALA A 164 -15.16 -6.82 14.14
CA ALA A 164 -14.54 -6.64 15.45
C ALA A 164 -13.15 -6.01 15.35
N ALA A 165 -12.65 -5.46 16.44
CA ALA A 165 -11.23 -5.16 16.57
C ALA A 165 -10.49 -6.46 16.92
N PRO A 166 -9.26 -6.67 16.41
CA PRO A 166 -8.38 -7.62 17.09
C PRO A 166 -8.14 -7.12 18.51
N GLU A 167 -8.44 -7.98 19.46
CA GLU A 167 -7.93 -7.82 20.82
C GLU A 167 -6.64 -8.63 20.83
N GLY A 168 -5.55 -7.97 21.21
CA GLY A 168 -4.41 -8.68 21.77
C GLY A 168 -4.75 -8.86 23.23
N ASP A 169 -4.31 -9.96 23.85
CA ASP A 169 -4.06 -9.89 25.27
C ASP A 169 -3.20 -8.64 25.50
N PHE A 170 -3.68 -7.72 26.33
CA PHE A 170 -2.95 -6.53 26.76
C PHE A 170 -2.55 -6.70 28.24
N PRO A 171 -1.78 -7.74 28.64
CA PRO A 171 -1.55 -7.99 30.06
C PRO A 171 -0.55 -7.00 30.67
N SER A 172 0.07 -6.11 29.87
CA SER A 172 0.93 -5.05 30.40
C SER A 172 0.98 -3.84 29.48
N ALA A 173 1.21 -2.66 30.07
CA ALA A 173 1.23 -1.37 29.40
C ALA A 173 2.36 -1.21 28.35
N SER A 174 3.23 -2.22 28.21
CA SER A 174 4.54 -2.09 27.56
C SER A 174 4.57 -2.52 26.09
N TYR A 175 3.66 -3.39 25.63
CA TYR A 175 3.56 -3.77 24.21
C TYR A 175 2.08 -4.00 23.83
N ARG A 176 1.48 -2.99 23.20
CA ARG A 176 0.05 -2.97 22.81
C ARG A 176 -0.16 -3.20 21.31
N TYR A 177 0.71 -3.95 20.66
CA TYR A 177 0.59 -4.21 19.22
C TYR A 177 -0.09 -5.55 19.01
N THR A 178 -1.30 -5.51 18.45
CA THR A 178 -1.86 -6.72 17.84
C THR A 178 -1.18 -6.90 16.50
N ALA A 179 -0.54 -8.06 16.29
CA ALA A 179 -0.08 -8.47 14.97
C ALA A 179 -1.29 -8.51 14.02
N TYR A 180 -1.47 -7.44 13.26
CA TYR A 180 -2.54 -7.22 12.30
C TYR A 180 -1.88 -6.74 11.02
N GLY A 181 -2.24 -7.32 9.87
CA GLY A 181 -2.14 -6.69 8.57
C GLY A 181 -0.98 -7.13 7.68
N ASP A 182 -0.07 -7.95 8.20
CA ASP A 182 1.05 -8.54 7.43
C ASP A 182 0.61 -9.47 6.28
N PHE A 183 -0.70 -9.71 6.13
CA PHE A 183 -1.29 -10.67 5.19
C PHE A 183 -2.05 -9.99 4.06
N SER A 184 -1.41 -9.04 3.37
CA SER A 184 -1.97 -8.35 2.20
C SER A 184 -1.18 -8.67 0.93
N GLY A 185 -1.88 -9.03 -0.15
CA GLY A 185 -1.24 -9.42 -1.40
C GLY A 185 -2.09 -9.14 -2.63
N ALA A 186 -1.43 -9.09 -3.78
CA ALA A 186 -2.07 -8.87 -5.07
C ALA A 186 -1.41 -9.74 -6.15
N SER A 187 -2.20 -10.20 -7.10
CA SER A 187 -1.72 -10.96 -8.26
C SER A 187 -2.53 -10.61 -9.50
N PHE A 188 -1.96 -10.91 -10.67
CA PHE A 188 -2.60 -10.71 -11.96
C PHE A 188 -2.65 -12.04 -12.70
N ASP A 189 -3.83 -12.37 -13.20
CA ASP A 189 -4.07 -13.47 -14.12
C ASP A 189 -4.57 -12.86 -15.45
N PRO A 190 -3.89 -13.11 -16.59
CA PRO A 190 -4.32 -12.63 -17.90
C PRO A 190 -5.76 -13.02 -18.29
N GLN A 191 -6.30 -14.12 -17.75
CA GLN A 191 -7.64 -14.61 -18.07
C GLN A 191 -8.72 -14.00 -17.18
N THR A 192 -8.40 -13.80 -15.89
CA THR A 192 -9.40 -13.43 -14.88
C THR A 192 -9.21 -12.04 -14.29
N GLY A 193 -8.08 -11.38 -14.55
CA GLY A 193 -7.77 -10.02 -14.11
C GLY A 193 -6.97 -9.97 -12.81
N VAL A 194 -7.17 -8.89 -12.04
CA VAL A 194 -6.43 -8.66 -10.80
C VAL A 194 -7.15 -9.32 -9.62
N TRP A 195 -6.40 -10.08 -8.83
CA TRP A 195 -6.84 -10.68 -7.58
C TRP A 195 -6.15 -9.98 -6.41
N LEU A 196 -6.93 -9.67 -5.38
CA LEU A 196 -6.48 -9.00 -4.17
C LEU A 196 -6.87 -9.85 -2.97
N ALA A 197 -5.99 -9.91 -1.98
CA ALA A 197 -6.27 -10.58 -0.71
C ALA A 197 -5.79 -9.72 0.45
N SER A 198 -6.58 -9.69 1.53
CA SER A 198 -6.19 -9.12 2.81
C SER A 198 -7.00 -9.77 3.94
N GLN A 199 -6.69 -9.38 5.16
CA GLN A 199 -7.42 -9.74 6.36
C GLN A 199 -8.39 -8.64 6.81
N TYR A 200 -9.41 -9.04 7.56
CA TYR A 200 -10.34 -8.14 8.24
C TYR A 200 -10.66 -8.66 9.64
N GLY A 201 -11.05 -7.78 10.55
CA GLY A 201 -11.50 -8.19 11.88
C GLY A 201 -12.82 -8.95 11.81
N LYS A 202 -12.81 -10.29 11.94
CA LYS A 202 -13.99 -11.15 11.76
C LYS A 202 -14.78 -11.32 13.04
N THR A 203 -14.09 -11.63 14.13
CA THR A 203 -14.60 -11.63 15.51
C THR A 203 -13.51 -11.08 16.42
N VAL A 204 -13.81 -10.89 17.70
CA VAL A 204 -12.80 -10.52 18.69
C VAL A 204 -11.62 -11.50 18.59
N ALA A 205 -10.40 -10.96 18.55
CA ALA A 205 -9.13 -11.68 18.43
C ALA A 205 -9.00 -12.65 17.23
N LYS A 206 -9.89 -12.59 16.22
CA LYS A 206 -9.80 -13.44 15.02
C LYS A 206 -9.93 -12.63 13.74
N TYR A 207 -9.05 -12.97 12.80
CA TYR A 207 -9.09 -12.45 11.45
C TYR A 207 -9.90 -13.37 10.54
N GLY A 208 -10.52 -12.76 9.53
CA GLY A 208 -10.97 -13.46 8.35
C GLY A 208 -10.16 -12.99 7.16
N THR A 209 -10.00 -13.85 6.17
CA THR A 209 -9.38 -13.49 4.88
C THR A 209 -10.48 -13.21 3.87
N LEU A 210 -10.30 -12.18 3.05
CA LEU A 210 -11.04 -12.00 1.81
C LEU A 210 -10.07 -12.20 0.65
N VAL A 211 -10.54 -12.90 -0.38
CA VAL A 211 -9.92 -12.91 -1.70
C VAL A 211 -10.96 -12.39 -2.69
N ALA A 212 -10.60 -11.39 -3.48
CA ALA A 212 -11.51 -10.72 -4.40
C ALA A 212 -10.86 -10.53 -5.77
N ASN A 213 -11.61 -10.81 -6.84
CA ASN A 213 -11.27 -10.36 -8.18
C ASN A 213 -11.80 -8.94 -8.38
N VAL A 214 -10.96 -8.04 -8.90
CA VAL A 214 -11.31 -6.64 -9.15
C VAL A 214 -11.07 -6.26 -10.59
N ARG A 215 -11.95 -5.39 -11.12
CA ARG A 215 -11.94 -4.88 -12.49
C ARG A 215 -12.47 -3.45 -12.49
N LEU A 216 -12.00 -2.64 -13.44
CA LEU A 216 -12.43 -1.26 -13.67
C LEU A 216 -13.22 -1.10 -14.96
#